data_AF-E8U991-F1
#
_entry.id   AF-E8U991-F1
#
_cell.length_a   1.000
_cell.length_b   1.000
_cell.length_c   1.000
_cell.angle_alpha   90.00
_cell.angle_beta   90.00
_cell.angle_gamma   90.00
#
_symmetry.space_group_name_H-M   'P 1'
#
loop_
_entity.id
_entity.type
_entity.pdbx_description
1 polymer ?
#
loop_
_entity_poly.entity_id
_entity_poly.type
_entity_poly.pdbx_seq_one_letter_code
_entity_poly.pdbx_strand_id
1 'polypeptide(L)'
;MNWQDRADGWQMTPTPGGWTLTRPVPLGTLLEFKVRRDDGVEEGDVHGGRALAHQHVVTGDATVPFEVTGWQNGQGGARPSTRPARTVAFTLWSPELHEDREVLVHLPPSYPAGGPYPVLYLHDGQNMFDEATAFSGVTWRADRAADTLARGGREVILVAVPCGPRRSQLYTPFRSRVNAYAPLADAYLAFLTGTLKAHVDRTYRTRPERPFTGVAGSSFGGLISLYAAFTHADTYGAAGVFSPSLWVGDHEVWPWLATRARGADRVYVDMGTHEGDDVDASRMLVRHALALADTLSDKGSRVRAQVGEGHWHDEVAWAERFPAFLRFFLETCRA
;
A
#
# COMPACT_ATOMS: atom_id res chain seq x y z
N MET A 1 -10.42 -2.04 12.04
CA MET A 1 -10.75 -0.82 11.27
C MET A 1 -12.24 -0.84 10.98
N ASN A 2 -13.04 -0.30 11.91
CA ASN A 2 -14.44 -0.02 11.60
C ASN A 2 -14.41 1.32 10.87
N TRP A 3 -14.41 1.30 9.54
CA TRP A 3 -14.87 2.46 8.78
C TRP A 3 -16.29 2.72 9.28
N GLN A 4 -16.45 3.67 10.21
CA GLN A 4 -17.77 4.07 10.68
C GLN A 4 -18.45 4.84 9.55
N ASP A 5 -18.99 4.12 8.57
CA ASP A 5 -20.10 4.58 7.75
C ASP A 5 -21.31 4.72 8.69
N ARG A 6 -21.31 5.77 9.52
CA ARG A 6 -22.56 6.24 10.11
C ARG A 6 -23.41 6.74 8.94
N ALA A 7 -24.42 5.96 8.58
CA ALA A 7 -25.31 6.27 7.47
C ALA A 7 -25.96 7.67 7.59
N ASP A 8 -26.01 8.23 8.80
CA ASP A 8 -26.53 9.56 9.13
C ASP A 8 -25.47 10.67 9.23
N GLY A 9 -24.17 10.32 9.32
CA GLY A 9 -23.06 11.29 9.40
C GLY A 9 -23.19 12.34 10.52
N TRP A 10 -22.40 13.41 10.44
CA TRP A 10 -22.63 14.63 11.24
C TRP A 10 -23.09 15.76 10.33
N GLN A 11 -24.15 16.47 10.73
CA GLN A 11 -24.71 17.59 9.94
C GLN A 11 -24.07 18.92 10.32
N MET A 12 -23.53 19.63 9.33
CA MET A 12 -23.00 20.98 9.49
C MET A 12 -24.14 22.03 9.45
N THR A 13 -23.94 23.16 10.12
CA THR A 13 -24.87 24.30 10.15
C THR A 13 -24.29 25.47 9.33
N PRO A 14 -25.09 26.12 8.46
CA PRO A 14 -24.64 27.26 7.68
C PRO A 14 -24.41 28.49 8.56
N THR A 15 -23.43 29.31 8.19
CA THR A 15 -23.04 30.56 8.84
C THR A 15 -22.69 31.60 7.76
N PRO A 16 -22.60 32.90 8.08
CA PRO A 16 -22.26 33.93 7.09
C PRO A 16 -20.91 33.70 6.37
N GLY A 17 -19.98 32.94 6.97
CA GLY A 17 -18.65 32.65 6.42
C GLY A 17 -18.46 31.22 5.88
N GLY A 18 -19.52 30.40 5.80
CA GLY A 18 -19.41 29.00 5.36
C GLY A 18 -20.24 28.06 6.25
N TRP A 19 -19.69 26.90 6.59
CA TRP A 19 -20.37 25.86 7.35
C TRP A 19 -19.59 25.53 8.62
N THR A 20 -20.30 25.24 9.71
CA THR A 20 -19.68 24.90 11.00
C THR A 20 -20.32 23.66 11.60
N LEU A 21 -19.52 22.87 12.32
CA LEU A 21 -19.98 21.75 13.11
C LEU A 21 -19.33 21.83 14.49
N THR A 22 -20.14 21.75 15.55
CA THR A 22 -19.66 21.64 16.92
C THR A 22 -20.11 20.32 17.51
N ARG A 23 -19.14 19.49 17.90
CA ARG A 23 -19.38 18.18 18.49
C ARG A 23 -18.38 17.89 19.61
N PRO A 24 -18.82 17.32 20.74
CA PRO A 24 -17.91 16.72 21.68
C PRO A 24 -17.31 15.46 21.04
N VAL A 25 -15.99 15.37 21.03
CA VAL A 25 -15.23 14.21 20.58
C VAL A 25 -14.29 13.80 21.72
N PRO A 26 -14.16 12.50 22.04
CA PRO A 26 -13.25 12.06 23.09
C PRO A 26 -11.81 12.53 22.86
N LEU A 27 -11.11 12.85 23.96
CA LEU A 27 -9.67 13.11 23.90
C LEU A 27 -8.94 11.86 23.38
N GLY A 28 -7.95 12.07 22.54
CA GLY A 28 -7.17 11.01 21.90
C GLY A 28 -7.82 10.41 20.66
N THR A 29 -9.03 10.82 20.26
CA THR A 29 -9.61 10.40 18.98
C THR A 29 -8.74 10.86 17.81
N LEU A 30 -8.52 9.94 16.87
CA LEU A 30 -7.89 10.21 15.59
C LEU A 30 -9.00 10.47 14.58
N LEU A 31 -9.35 11.75 14.44
CA LEU A 31 -10.46 12.16 13.60
C LEU A 31 -10.00 12.17 12.14
N GLU A 32 -10.50 11.21 11.37
CA GLU A 32 -10.44 11.21 9.92
C GLU A 32 -11.85 11.42 9.36
N PHE A 33 -12.06 12.46 8.55
CA PHE A 33 -13.39 12.77 8.04
C PHE A 33 -13.38 13.32 6.62
N LYS A 34 -14.54 13.17 5.99
CA LYS A 34 -14.85 13.81 4.72
C LYS A 34 -16.23 14.44 4.73
N VAL A 35 -16.40 15.46 3.89
CA VAL A 35 -17.70 16.13 3.70
C VAL A 35 -18.48 15.46 2.59
N ARG A 36 -19.79 15.32 2.82
CA ARG A 36 -20.76 14.84 1.84
C ARG A 36 -21.89 15.85 1.72
N ARG A 37 -22.38 16.10 0.50
CA ARG A 37 -23.60 16.87 0.26
C ARG A 37 -24.85 16.04 0.56
N ASP A 38 -25.99 16.72 0.65
CA ASP A 38 -27.31 16.08 0.81
C ASP A 38 -27.66 15.12 -0.33
N ASP A 39 -27.10 15.33 -1.54
CA ASP A 39 -27.25 14.43 -2.69
C ASP A 39 -26.37 13.16 -2.62
N GLY A 40 -25.63 12.99 -1.53
CA GLY A 40 -24.78 11.83 -1.28
C GLY A 40 -23.37 11.93 -1.85
N VAL A 41 -23.04 13.00 -2.58
CA VAL A 41 -21.72 13.15 -3.21
C VAL A 41 -20.67 13.55 -2.18
N GLU A 42 -19.62 12.75 -2.07
CA GLU A 42 -18.44 13.00 -1.24
C GLU A 42 -17.54 14.08 -1.87
N GLU A 43 -16.87 14.84 -1.03
CA GLU A 43 -15.84 15.79 -1.46
C GLU A 43 -14.76 15.12 -2.31
N GLY A 44 -14.23 15.91 -3.22
CA GLY A 44 -13.23 15.51 -4.18
C GLY A 44 -12.15 16.57 -4.35
N ASP A 45 -11.19 16.24 -5.19
CA ASP A 45 -10.19 17.19 -5.64
C ASP A 45 -10.75 18.12 -6.74
N VAL A 46 -9.90 19.03 -7.22
CA VAL A 46 -10.24 19.98 -8.30
C VAL A 46 -10.51 19.31 -9.66
N HIS A 47 -10.19 18.02 -9.81
CA HIS A 47 -10.40 17.20 -11.01
C HIS A 47 -11.66 16.32 -10.92
N GLY A 48 -12.43 16.43 -9.83
CA GLY A 48 -13.55 15.53 -9.57
C GLY A 48 -13.12 14.11 -9.16
N GLY A 49 -11.84 13.90 -8.83
CA GLY A 49 -11.33 12.68 -8.24
C GLY A 49 -11.48 12.67 -6.72
N ARG A 50 -11.08 11.57 -6.09
CA ARG A 50 -11.11 11.42 -4.63
C ARG A 50 -10.03 12.29 -3.99
N ALA A 51 -10.41 13.14 -3.02
CA ALA A 51 -9.47 13.87 -2.17
C ALA A 51 -9.00 13.01 -0.99
N LEU A 52 -7.88 13.40 -0.37
CA LEU A 52 -7.49 12.91 0.96
C LEU A 52 -8.55 13.27 1.99
N ALA A 53 -8.66 12.46 3.04
CA ALA A 53 -9.49 12.81 4.18
C ALA A 53 -8.82 13.89 5.02
N HIS A 54 -9.63 14.71 5.70
CA HIS A 54 -9.14 15.65 6.69
C HIS A 54 -8.81 14.89 7.97
N GLN A 55 -7.65 15.19 8.56
CA GLN A 55 -7.09 14.44 9.68
C GLN A 55 -6.80 15.38 10.86
N HIS A 56 -7.19 14.99 12.07
CA HIS A 56 -6.91 15.74 13.29
C HIS A 56 -6.79 14.83 14.51
N VAL A 57 -5.83 15.12 15.40
CA VAL A 57 -5.70 14.44 16.69
C VAL A 57 -6.35 15.28 17.77
N VAL A 58 -7.40 14.76 18.40
CA VAL A 58 -8.13 15.49 19.43
C VAL A 58 -7.31 15.52 20.73
N THR A 59 -6.70 16.66 21.03
CA THR A 59 -5.87 16.87 22.24
C THR A 59 -6.52 17.81 23.26
N GLY A 60 -7.64 18.44 22.89
CA GLY A 60 -8.38 19.41 23.69
C GLY A 60 -9.40 20.12 22.82
N ASP A 61 -9.99 21.18 23.35
CA ASP A 61 -10.89 22.05 22.58
C ASP A 61 -10.12 22.72 21.44
N ALA A 62 -10.57 22.51 20.21
CA ALA A 62 -9.93 23.04 19.01
C ALA A 62 -10.96 23.38 17.93
N THR A 63 -10.63 24.39 17.13
CA THR A 63 -11.30 24.67 15.86
C THR A 63 -10.40 24.15 14.73
N VAL A 64 -10.93 23.24 13.91
CA VAL A 64 -10.21 22.66 12.76
C VAL A 64 -10.76 23.29 11.48
N PRO A 65 -10.14 24.35 10.94
CA PRO A 65 -10.54 24.88 9.64
C PRO A 65 -10.12 23.92 8.54
N PHE A 66 -10.98 23.72 7.55
CA PHE A 66 -10.68 22.96 6.34
C PHE A 66 -11.45 23.53 5.15
N GLU A 67 -11.01 23.19 3.95
CA GLU A 67 -11.61 23.64 2.70
C GLU A 67 -11.99 22.44 1.84
N VAL A 68 -13.20 22.47 1.29
CA VAL A 68 -13.65 21.51 0.28
C VAL A 68 -13.24 22.03 -1.10
N THR A 69 -12.20 21.43 -1.68
CA THR A 69 -11.64 21.89 -2.96
C THR A 69 -12.46 21.51 -4.19
N GLY A 70 -13.35 20.52 -4.06
CA GLY A 70 -14.12 19.96 -5.16
C GLY A 70 -15.07 18.86 -4.72
N TRP A 71 -15.71 18.21 -5.68
CA TRP A 71 -16.69 17.13 -5.47
C TRP A 71 -16.41 16.00 -6.45
N GLN A 72 -16.59 14.73 -6.06
CA GLN A 72 -16.25 13.57 -6.91
C GLN A 72 -17.10 13.43 -8.19
N ASN A 73 -18.15 14.24 -8.35
CA ASN A 73 -18.92 14.34 -9.58
C ASN A 73 -18.76 15.70 -10.29
N GLY A 74 -17.82 16.53 -9.84
CA GLY A 74 -17.54 17.82 -10.41
C GLY A 74 -16.97 17.70 -11.82
N GLN A 75 -17.23 18.71 -12.66
CA GLN A 75 -16.73 18.76 -14.04
C GLN A 75 -15.24 19.17 -14.15
N GLY A 76 -14.44 18.83 -13.13
CA GLY A 76 -13.00 18.97 -13.24
C GLY A 76 -12.51 18.09 -14.39
N GLY A 77 -11.72 18.66 -15.30
CA GLY A 77 -11.11 17.85 -16.35
C GLY A 77 -10.29 16.70 -15.75
N ALA A 78 -10.14 15.61 -16.51
CA ALA A 78 -9.36 14.45 -16.06
C ALA A 78 -8.00 14.88 -15.50
N ARG A 79 -7.64 14.35 -14.32
CA ARG A 79 -6.37 14.64 -13.66
C ARG A 79 -5.23 14.38 -14.64
N PRO A 80 -4.31 15.35 -14.87
CA PRO A 80 -3.18 15.14 -15.76
C PRO A 80 -2.31 13.98 -15.27
N SER A 81 -1.89 13.11 -16.20
CA SER A 81 -0.98 12.01 -15.87
C SER A 81 0.38 12.55 -15.44
N THR A 82 0.89 12.03 -14.32
CA THR A 82 2.25 12.29 -13.82
C THR A 82 3.17 11.09 -14.06
N ARG A 83 2.75 10.14 -14.92
CA ARG A 83 3.51 8.92 -15.18
C ARG A 83 4.92 9.24 -15.68
N PRO A 84 5.98 8.68 -15.05
CA PRO A 84 7.35 8.91 -15.50
C PRO A 84 7.59 8.30 -16.89
N ALA A 85 8.35 8.99 -17.74
CA ALA A 85 8.63 8.55 -19.12
C ALA A 85 9.31 7.16 -19.23
N ARG A 86 10.08 6.73 -18.20
CA ARG A 86 10.69 5.39 -18.14
C ARG A 86 9.75 4.30 -17.61
N THR A 87 8.45 4.58 -17.51
CA THR A 87 7.44 3.62 -17.08
C THR A 87 6.68 3.10 -18.30
N VAL A 88 6.79 1.80 -18.55
CA VAL A 88 6.06 1.12 -19.62
C VAL A 88 4.87 0.37 -19.04
N ALA A 89 3.75 0.37 -19.75
CA ALA A 89 2.55 -0.37 -19.39
C ALA A 89 2.31 -1.48 -20.42
N PHE A 90 1.91 -2.65 -19.98
CA PHE A 90 1.43 -3.72 -20.85
C PHE A 90 0.33 -4.53 -20.16
N THR A 91 -0.40 -5.28 -20.97
CA THR A 91 -1.42 -6.22 -20.50
C THR A 91 -0.92 -7.64 -20.70
N LEU A 92 -1.14 -8.49 -19.71
CA LEU A 92 -0.77 -9.89 -19.73
C LEU A 92 -1.96 -10.77 -19.31
N TRP A 93 -2.29 -11.76 -20.14
CA TRP A 93 -3.29 -12.76 -19.79
C TRP A 93 -2.80 -13.60 -18.59
N SER A 94 -3.61 -13.66 -17.53
CA SER A 94 -3.40 -14.56 -16.40
C SER A 94 -4.22 -15.84 -16.58
N PRO A 95 -3.58 -17.00 -16.84
CA PRO A 95 -4.28 -18.27 -16.82
C PRO A 95 -4.81 -18.66 -15.42
N GLU A 96 -4.19 -18.17 -14.34
CA GLU A 96 -4.56 -18.46 -12.96
C GLU A 96 -5.81 -17.70 -12.50
N LEU A 97 -6.01 -16.49 -13.03
CA LEU A 97 -7.15 -15.63 -12.70
C LEU A 97 -8.23 -15.59 -13.79
N HIS A 98 -7.94 -16.17 -14.96
CA HIS A 98 -8.75 -16.15 -16.17
C HIS A 98 -9.14 -14.74 -16.62
N GLU A 99 -8.19 -13.81 -16.57
CA GLU A 99 -8.40 -12.43 -16.99
C GLU A 99 -7.09 -11.77 -17.46
N ASP A 100 -7.23 -10.67 -18.19
CA ASP A 100 -6.12 -9.79 -18.51
C ASP A 100 -5.73 -8.92 -17.31
N ARG A 101 -4.42 -8.82 -17.06
CA ARG A 101 -3.84 -8.02 -15.98
C ARG A 101 -2.96 -6.92 -16.56
N GLU A 102 -3.27 -5.68 -16.22
CA GLU A 102 -2.36 -4.55 -16.47
C GLU A 102 -1.13 -4.69 -15.57
N VAL A 103 0.03 -4.31 -16.11
CA VAL A 103 1.30 -4.27 -15.40
C VAL A 103 2.04 -3.00 -15.81
N LEU A 104 2.60 -2.30 -14.82
CA LEU A 104 3.45 -1.14 -15.01
C LEU A 104 4.88 -1.52 -14.63
N VAL A 105 5.85 -1.24 -15.50
CA VAL A 105 7.27 -1.49 -15.25
C VAL A 105 8.03 -0.17 -15.32
N HIS A 106 8.60 0.25 -14.20
CA HIS A 106 9.49 1.41 -14.14
C HIS A 106 10.95 0.96 -14.27
N LEU A 107 11.63 1.49 -15.28
CA LEU A 107 13.00 1.12 -15.64
C LEU A 107 14.03 2.09 -15.03
N PRO A 108 15.16 1.56 -14.53
CA PRO A 108 16.22 2.39 -13.98
C PRO A 108 16.87 3.28 -15.05
N PRO A 109 17.49 4.40 -14.67
CA PRO A 109 18.11 5.35 -15.60
C PRO A 109 19.11 4.75 -16.58
N SER A 110 19.90 3.75 -16.19
CA SER A 110 20.91 3.15 -17.07
C SER A 110 20.35 2.08 -18.03
N TYR A 111 19.05 1.76 -17.97
CA TYR A 111 18.42 0.82 -18.90
C TYR A 111 18.28 1.41 -20.31
N PRO A 112 18.56 0.64 -21.39
CA PRO A 112 18.91 -0.78 -21.43
C PRO A 112 20.42 -1.09 -21.37
N ALA A 113 21.29 -0.09 -21.27
CA ALA A 113 22.74 -0.26 -21.36
C ALA A 113 23.35 -0.96 -20.12
N GLY A 114 22.77 -0.78 -18.93
CA GLY A 114 23.22 -1.38 -17.68
C GLY A 114 22.60 -2.74 -17.34
N GLY A 115 22.64 -3.10 -16.05
CA GLY A 115 22.07 -4.34 -15.51
C GLY A 115 23.03 -5.54 -15.52
N PRO A 116 22.59 -6.72 -15.06
CA PRO A 116 21.21 -7.06 -14.66
C PRO A 116 20.76 -6.42 -13.34
N TYR A 117 19.45 -6.22 -13.16
CA TYR A 117 18.87 -5.49 -12.03
C TYR A 117 18.03 -6.38 -11.09
N PRO A 118 18.05 -6.14 -9.77
CA PRO A 118 17.02 -6.68 -8.87
C PRO A 118 15.62 -6.18 -9.27
N VAL A 119 14.60 -6.95 -8.91
CA VAL A 119 13.19 -6.67 -9.25
C VAL A 119 12.36 -6.61 -7.98
N LEU A 120 11.59 -5.52 -7.83
CA LEU A 120 10.62 -5.36 -6.75
C LEU A 120 9.20 -5.34 -7.33
N TYR A 121 8.40 -6.33 -6.94
CA TYR A 121 6.98 -6.41 -7.28
C TYR A 121 6.16 -5.60 -6.26
N LEU A 122 5.31 -4.70 -6.74
CA LEU A 122 4.50 -3.79 -5.93
C LEU A 122 3.02 -4.07 -6.17
N HIS A 123 2.28 -4.33 -5.09
CA HIS A 123 0.82 -4.40 -5.12
C HIS A 123 0.21 -3.00 -5.24
N ASP A 124 -1.08 -2.92 -5.58
CA ASP A 124 -1.78 -1.64 -5.76
C ASP A 124 -1.07 -0.72 -6.77
N GLY A 125 -0.67 -1.30 -7.91
CA GLY A 125 0.19 -0.62 -8.88
C GLY A 125 -0.31 0.73 -9.39
N GLN A 126 -1.63 0.96 -9.35
CA GLN A 126 -2.26 2.24 -9.68
C GLN A 126 -1.81 3.39 -8.77
N ASN A 127 -1.34 3.09 -7.55
CA ASN A 127 -0.88 4.07 -6.55
C ASN A 127 0.65 4.29 -6.59
N MET A 128 1.41 3.70 -7.52
CA MET A 128 2.87 3.71 -7.44
C MET A 128 3.53 4.92 -8.10
N PHE A 129 3.07 5.34 -9.27
CA PHE A 129 3.80 6.26 -10.15
C PHE A 129 2.98 7.44 -10.70
N ASP A 130 1.68 7.25 -10.93
CA ASP A 130 0.85 8.21 -11.66
C ASP A 130 -0.31 8.69 -10.79
N GLU A 131 -0.31 10.00 -10.47
CA GLU A 131 -1.35 10.63 -9.66
C GLU A 131 -2.72 10.55 -10.35
N ALA A 132 -2.77 10.48 -11.69
CA ALA A 132 -4.03 10.33 -12.43
C ALA A 132 -4.72 8.98 -12.21
N THR A 133 -3.97 7.92 -11.88
CA THR A 133 -4.52 6.59 -11.61
C THR A 133 -4.59 6.27 -10.12
N ALA A 134 -3.96 7.09 -9.28
CA ALA A 134 -3.90 6.86 -7.85
C ALA A 134 -5.27 7.04 -7.19
N PHE A 135 -5.55 6.19 -6.21
CA PHE A 135 -6.83 6.10 -5.52
C PHE A 135 -7.32 7.41 -4.89
N SER A 136 -6.39 8.21 -4.37
CA SER A 136 -6.63 9.51 -3.72
C SER A 136 -5.86 10.65 -4.40
N GLY A 137 -5.39 10.43 -5.63
CA GLY A 137 -4.54 11.39 -6.34
C GLY A 137 -3.13 11.55 -5.74
N VAL A 138 -2.73 10.67 -4.82
CA VAL A 138 -1.40 10.62 -4.20
C VAL A 138 -0.76 9.26 -4.46
N THR A 139 0.50 9.28 -4.86
CA THR A 139 1.28 8.06 -5.13
C THR A 139 2.32 7.80 -4.04
N TRP A 140 2.82 6.57 -4.02
CA TRP A 140 3.99 6.18 -3.23
C TRP A 140 5.28 6.84 -3.70
N ARG A 141 5.26 7.49 -4.88
CA ARG A 141 6.44 8.09 -5.53
C ARG A 141 7.58 7.08 -5.63
N ALA A 142 7.24 5.82 -5.94
CA ALA A 142 8.18 4.71 -5.91
C ALA A 142 9.29 4.88 -6.97
N ASP A 143 8.95 5.49 -8.11
CA ASP A 143 9.87 5.96 -9.14
C ASP A 143 10.91 6.95 -8.59
N ARG A 144 10.48 7.96 -7.83
CA ARG A 144 11.38 8.98 -7.26
C ARG A 144 12.32 8.39 -6.21
N ALA A 145 11.80 7.45 -5.41
CA ALA A 145 12.60 6.70 -4.46
C ALA A 145 13.69 5.87 -5.19
N ALA A 146 13.32 5.17 -6.26
CA ALA A 146 14.27 4.41 -7.08
C ALA A 146 15.32 5.32 -7.74
N ASP A 147 14.91 6.44 -8.32
CA ASP A 147 15.82 7.40 -8.96
C ASP A 147 16.81 8.03 -7.98
N THR A 148 16.37 8.28 -6.75
CA THR A 148 17.26 8.78 -5.69
C THR A 148 18.35 7.76 -5.36
N LEU A 149 18.01 6.48 -5.30
CA LEU A 149 18.99 5.41 -5.03
C LEU A 149 19.87 5.10 -6.25
N ALA A 150 19.34 5.27 -7.47
CA ALA A 150 20.09 5.12 -8.71
C ALA A 150 21.28 6.10 -8.78
N ARG A 151 21.13 7.34 -8.28
CA ARG A 151 22.24 8.31 -8.16
C ARG A 151 23.37 7.81 -7.26
N GLY A 152 23.07 6.92 -6.31
CA GLY A 152 24.04 6.24 -5.46
C GLY A 152 24.53 4.89 -6.00
N GLY A 153 24.27 4.60 -7.29
CA GLY A 153 24.69 3.36 -7.95
C GLY A 153 23.83 2.14 -7.62
N ARG A 154 22.64 2.31 -7.04
CA ARG A 154 21.72 1.22 -6.71
C ARG A 154 20.46 1.32 -7.54
N GLU A 155 20.43 0.55 -8.62
CA GLU A 155 19.33 0.54 -9.58
C GLU A 155 18.46 -0.71 -9.41
N VAL A 156 17.17 -0.57 -9.73
CA VAL A 156 16.13 -1.58 -9.52
C VAL A 156 15.07 -1.45 -10.60
N ILE A 157 14.49 -2.57 -11.03
CA ILE A 157 13.26 -2.58 -11.83
C ILE A 157 12.08 -2.68 -10.86
N LEU A 158 11.13 -1.75 -10.97
CA LEU A 158 9.88 -1.82 -10.21
C LEU A 158 8.78 -2.37 -11.11
N VAL A 159 8.11 -3.43 -10.67
CA VAL A 159 6.97 -4.04 -11.37
C VAL A 159 5.72 -3.85 -10.52
N ALA A 160 4.86 -2.91 -10.92
CA ALA A 160 3.67 -2.54 -10.18
C ALA A 160 2.42 -3.15 -10.83
N VAL A 161 1.60 -3.84 -10.04
CA VAL A 161 0.42 -4.58 -10.51
C VAL A 161 -0.85 -3.94 -9.93
N PRO A 162 -1.63 -3.19 -10.73
CA PRO A 162 -2.91 -2.67 -10.30
C PRO A 162 -3.83 -3.77 -9.77
N CYS A 163 -4.58 -3.48 -8.70
CA CYS A 163 -5.38 -4.51 -8.03
C CYS A 163 -6.68 -4.86 -8.78
N GLY A 164 -7.30 -3.86 -9.42
CA GLY A 164 -8.63 -3.99 -10.02
C GLY A 164 -9.74 -4.15 -8.96
N PRO A 165 -10.98 -4.43 -9.38
CA PRO A 165 -12.16 -4.45 -8.50
C PRO A 165 -12.16 -5.62 -7.49
N ARG A 166 -11.44 -6.70 -7.79
CA ARG A 166 -11.35 -7.90 -6.93
C ARG A 166 -10.27 -7.80 -5.84
N ARG A 167 -9.74 -6.59 -5.56
CA ARG A 167 -8.63 -6.35 -4.61
C ARG A 167 -8.77 -7.16 -3.32
N SER A 168 -9.91 -7.10 -2.65
CA SER A 168 -10.11 -7.81 -1.38
C SER A 168 -9.98 -9.33 -1.53
N GLN A 169 -10.51 -9.92 -2.60
CA GLN A 169 -10.35 -11.36 -2.87
C GLN A 169 -8.90 -11.72 -3.19
N LEU A 170 -8.22 -10.90 -4.00
CA LEU A 170 -6.84 -11.16 -4.42
C LEU A 170 -5.83 -11.01 -3.28
N TYR A 171 -6.05 -10.09 -2.32
CA TYR A 171 -5.04 -9.72 -1.33
C TYR A 171 -5.31 -10.26 0.08
N THR A 172 -6.48 -10.84 0.34
CA THR A 172 -6.78 -11.43 1.65
C THR A 172 -6.88 -12.95 1.56
N PRO A 173 -5.91 -13.70 2.12
CA PRO A 173 -5.83 -15.15 1.92
C PRO A 173 -6.82 -15.95 2.80
N PHE A 174 -7.32 -15.34 3.88
CA PHE A 174 -8.17 -16.00 4.87
C PHE A 174 -9.65 -15.80 4.56
N ARG A 175 -10.45 -16.88 4.63
CA ARG A 175 -11.89 -16.81 4.32
C ARG A 175 -12.58 -15.88 5.31
N SER A 176 -13.18 -14.80 4.82
CA SER A 176 -13.86 -13.83 5.69
C SER A 176 -14.89 -13.03 4.91
N ARG A 177 -15.69 -12.22 5.63
CA ARG A 177 -16.63 -11.29 4.98
C ARG A 177 -15.92 -10.32 4.01
N VAL A 178 -14.68 -9.94 4.32
CA VAL A 178 -13.87 -8.99 3.53
C VAL A 178 -13.69 -9.45 2.07
N ASN A 179 -13.57 -10.75 1.84
CA ASN A 179 -13.43 -11.34 0.50
C ASN A 179 -14.67 -12.14 0.05
N ALA A 180 -15.83 -11.87 0.65
CA ALA A 180 -17.06 -12.64 0.41
C ALA A 180 -16.85 -14.16 0.57
N TYR A 181 -15.95 -14.56 1.47
CA TYR A 181 -15.56 -15.95 1.75
C TYR A 181 -14.96 -16.71 0.56
N ALA A 182 -14.47 -15.99 -0.46
CA ALA A 182 -13.88 -16.53 -1.68
C ALA A 182 -12.48 -15.93 -1.93
N PRO A 183 -11.47 -16.30 -1.12
CA PRO A 183 -10.11 -15.80 -1.31
C PRO A 183 -9.52 -16.31 -2.63
N LEU A 184 -8.83 -15.42 -3.35
CA LEU A 184 -8.11 -15.68 -4.59
C LEU A 184 -6.60 -15.39 -4.45
N ALA A 185 -6.12 -15.23 -3.22
CA ALA A 185 -4.72 -14.91 -2.92
C ALA A 185 -3.72 -15.90 -3.52
N ASP A 186 -3.98 -17.21 -3.39
CA ASP A 186 -3.07 -18.22 -3.95
C ASP A 186 -3.03 -18.15 -5.49
N ALA A 187 -4.17 -17.95 -6.15
CA ALA A 187 -4.24 -17.80 -7.61
C ALA A 187 -3.54 -16.52 -8.08
N TYR A 188 -3.71 -15.42 -7.35
CA TYR A 188 -3.01 -14.16 -7.62
C TYR A 188 -1.49 -14.31 -7.47
N LEU A 189 -1.01 -14.97 -6.41
CA LEU A 189 0.42 -15.20 -6.23
C LEU A 189 0.99 -16.17 -7.26
N ALA A 190 0.25 -17.20 -7.65
CA ALA A 190 0.63 -18.10 -8.74
C ALA A 190 0.78 -17.34 -10.07
N PHE A 191 -0.11 -16.39 -10.37
CA PHE A 191 0.06 -15.47 -11.50
C PHE A 191 1.33 -14.65 -11.38
N LEU A 192 1.60 -14.04 -10.21
CA LEU A 192 2.79 -13.22 -10.03
C LEU A 192 4.09 -14.02 -10.22
N THR A 193 4.20 -15.20 -9.61
CA THR A 193 5.44 -15.97 -9.59
C THR A 193 5.62 -16.86 -10.81
N GLY A 194 4.54 -17.42 -11.37
CA GLY A 194 4.57 -18.32 -12.51
C GLY A 194 4.51 -17.58 -13.85
N THR A 195 3.51 -16.74 -14.03
CA THR A 195 3.23 -16.10 -15.33
C THR A 195 3.92 -14.75 -15.47
N LEU A 196 3.71 -13.83 -14.54
CA LEU A 196 4.24 -12.48 -14.64
C LEU A 196 5.77 -12.44 -14.48
N LYS A 197 6.31 -13.08 -13.45
CA LYS A 197 7.76 -13.10 -13.23
C LYS A 197 8.51 -13.71 -14.43
N ALA A 198 8.01 -14.81 -14.99
CA ALA A 198 8.60 -15.42 -16.18
C ALA A 198 8.55 -14.49 -17.40
N HIS A 199 7.47 -13.72 -17.58
CA HIS A 199 7.42 -12.69 -18.61
C HIS A 199 8.47 -11.60 -18.36
N VAL A 200 8.54 -11.06 -17.14
CA VAL A 200 9.46 -9.98 -16.77
C VAL A 200 10.92 -10.41 -16.95
N ASP A 201 11.30 -11.60 -16.49
CA ASP A 201 12.67 -12.11 -16.59
C ASP A 201 13.10 -12.41 -18.04
N ARG A 202 12.16 -12.72 -18.93
CA ARG A 202 12.43 -12.91 -20.37
C ARG A 202 12.53 -11.58 -21.12
N THR A 203 11.78 -10.58 -20.69
CA THR A 203 11.64 -9.30 -21.40
C THR A 203 12.68 -8.27 -20.95
N TYR A 204 13.08 -8.29 -19.68
CA TYR A 204 13.97 -7.29 -19.07
C TYR A 204 15.26 -7.92 -18.53
N ARG A 205 16.30 -7.09 -18.38
CA ARG A 205 17.61 -7.51 -17.84
C ARG A 205 17.56 -7.68 -16.31
N THR A 206 16.92 -8.73 -15.82
CA THR A 206 16.75 -8.97 -14.39
C THR A 206 17.86 -9.84 -13.78
N ARG A 207 18.00 -9.77 -12.45
CA ARG A 207 18.62 -10.79 -11.60
C ARG A 207 17.49 -11.68 -11.08
N PRO A 208 17.18 -12.81 -11.74
CA PRO A 208 15.96 -13.56 -11.47
C PRO A 208 16.02 -14.35 -10.16
N GLU A 209 17.20 -14.46 -9.53
CA GLU A 209 17.39 -15.27 -8.34
C GLU A 209 16.66 -14.67 -7.13
N ARG A 210 16.22 -15.57 -6.25
CA ARG A 210 15.49 -15.26 -5.03
C ARG A 210 16.05 -14.07 -4.24
N PRO A 211 17.38 -13.94 -3.96
CA PRO A 211 17.90 -12.82 -3.17
C PRO A 211 17.69 -11.43 -3.78
N PHE A 212 17.40 -11.34 -5.07
CA PHE A 212 17.21 -10.11 -5.86
C PHE A 212 15.75 -9.88 -6.27
N THR A 213 14.84 -10.74 -5.83
CA THR A 213 13.40 -10.64 -6.09
C THR A 213 12.67 -10.30 -4.79
N GLY A 214 11.97 -9.16 -4.79
CA GLY A 214 11.19 -8.69 -3.65
C GLY A 214 9.71 -8.48 -3.97
N VAL A 215 8.87 -8.44 -2.94
CA VAL A 215 7.44 -8.10 -3.03
C VAL A 215 7.06 -7.09 -1.95
N ALA A 216 6.20 -6.12 -2.22
CA ALA A 216 5.72 -5.19 -1.20
C ALA A 216 4.34 -4.59 -1.49
N GLY A 217 3.67 -4.16 -0.42
CA GLY A 217 2.42 -3.40 -0.46
C GLY A 217 1.99 -2.93 0.93
N SER A 218 0.88 -2.18 0.99
CA SER A 218 0.29 -1.73 2.26
C SER A 218 -1.09 -2.30 2.53
N SER A 219 -1.51 -2.30 3.80
CA SER A 219 -2.87 -2.70 4.19
C SER A 219 -3.15 -4.16 3.77
N PHE A 220 -4.12 -4.43 2.90
CA PHE A 220 -4.28 -5.75 2.27
C PHE A 220 -3.06 -6.14 1.42
N GLY A 221 -2.45 -5.19 0.69
CA GLY A 221 -1.18 -5.35 -0.01
C GLY A 221 -0.04 -5.80 0.93
N GLY A 222 -0.01 -5.29 2.17
CA GLY A 222 0.95 -5.70 3.18
C GLY A 222 0.67 -7.12 3.68
N LEU A 223 -0.60 -7.48 3.87
CA LEU A 223 -1.01 -8.84 4.24
C LEU A 223 -0.63 -9.87 3.16
N ILE A 224 -0.90 -9.59 1.88
CA ILE A 224 -0.53 -10.50 0.78
C ILE A 224 0.98 -10.57 0.56
N SER A 225 1.72 -9.47 0.80
CA SER A 225 3.20 -9.50 0.80
C SER A 225 3.76 -10.38 1.90
N LEU A 226 3.22 -10.30 3.12
CA LEU A 226 3.58 -11.21 4.21
C LEU A 226 3.24 -12.65 3.86
N TYR A 227 2.05 -12.89 3.31
CA TYR A 227 1.61 -14.22 2.91
C TYR A 227 2.53 -14.81 1.83
N ALA A 228 2.86 -14.04 0.79
CA ALA A 228 3.80 -14.40 -0.27
C ALA A 228 5.20 -14.72 0.25
N ALA A 229 5.68 -13.97 1.26
CA ALA A 229 6.98 -14.21 1.87
C ALA A 229 7.12 -15.62 2.46
N PHE A 230 6.03 -16.28 2.83
CA PHE A 230 6.06 -17.66 3.38
C PHE A 230 5.55 -18.72 2.41
N THR A 231 4.57 -18.40 1.55
CA THR A 231 4.05 -19.38 0.58
C THR A 231 4.91 -19.52 -0.66
N HIS A 232 5.62 -18.46 -1.03
CA HIS A 232 6.50 -18.39 -2.21
C HIS A 232 7.91 -17.97 -1.78
N ALA A 233 8.36 -18.52 -0.64
CA ALA A 233 9.65 -18.23 -0.04
C ALA A 233 10.81 -18.69 -0.93
N ASP A 234 10.60 -19.60 -1.88
CA ASP A 234 11.56 -20.00 -2.91
C ASP A 234 11.76 -18.93 -4.00
N THR A 235 10.75 -18.10 -4.24
CA THR A 235 10.76 -17.01 -5.23
C THR A 235 11.20 -15.69 -4.62
N TYR A 236 10.62 -15.29 -3.48
CA TYR A 236 10.85 -13.98 -2.87
C TYR A 236 11.92 -14.06 -1.77
N GLY A 237 13.03 -13.34 -1.96
CA GLY A 237 14.08 -13.19 -0.95
C GLY A 237 13.84 -12.02 0.01
N ALA A 238 12.92 -11.10 -0.34
CA ALA A 238 12.57 -9.97 0.50
C ALA A 238 11.08 -9.59 0.42
N ALA A 239 10.53 -9.09 1.52
CA ALA A 239 9.17 -8.56 1.57
C ALA A 239 9.08 -7.20 2.29
N GLY A 240 8.26 -6.29 1.76
CA GLY A 240 7.87 -5.04 2.40
C GLY A 240 6.41 -5.09 2.87
N VAL A 241 6.21 -5.09 4.18
CA VAL A 241 4.93 -5.31 4.84
C VAL A 241 4.51 -4.01 5.54
N PHE A 242 3.84 -3.14 4.79
CA PHE A 242 3.43 -1.81 5.26
C PHE A 242 2.02 -1.84 5.86
N SER A 243 1.87 -1.31 7.08
CA SER A 243 0.58 -1.14 7.76
C SER A 243 -0.35 -2.36 7.59
N PRO A 244 0.13 -3.60 7.85
CA PRO A 244 -0.57 -4.80 7.38
C PRO A 244 -1.92 -4.99 8.06
N SER A 245 -2.93 -5.40 7.30
CA SER A 245 -4.27 -5.73 7.82
C SER A 245 -4.31 -7.09 8.53
N LEU A 246 -3.56 -7.22 9.62
CA LEU A 246 -3.44 -8.46 10.41
C LEU A 246 -4.75 -8.91 11.09
N TRP A 247 -5.76 -8.06 11.09
CA TRP A 247 -7.08 -8.31 11.67
C TRP A 247 -8.01 -9.15 10.78
N VAL A 248 -7.70 -9.26 9.47
CA VAL A 248 -8.56 -9.95 8.50
C VAL A 248 -8.71 -11.43 8.85
N GLY A 249 -9.93 -11.96 8.71
CA GLY A 249 -10.25 -13.34 9.05
C GLY A 249 -10.08 -13.60 10.55
N ASP A 250 -10.58 -12.70 11.39
CA ASP A 250 -10.45 -12.78 12.85
C ASP A 250 -9.01 -13.07 13.32
N HIS A 251 -8.05 -12.41 12.68
CA HIS A 251 -6.62 -12.55 12.95
C HIS A 251 -6.03 -13.94 12.63
N GLU A 252 -6.60 -14.66 11.66
CA GLU A 252 -6.14 -15.99 11.17
C GLU A 252 -4.66 -16.02 10.75
N VAL A 253 -4.06 -14.86 10.44
CA VAL A 253 -2.63 -14.75 10.11
C VAL A 253 -1.72 -15.28 11.21
N TRP A 254 -2.07 -15.13 12.49
CA TRP A 254 -1.21 -15.58 13.59
C TRP A 254 -1.15 -17.10 13.74
N PRO A 255 -2.27 -17.83 13.88
CA PRO A 255 -2.21 -19.30 13.91
C PRO A 255 -1.64 -19.85 12.60
N TRP A 256 -1.96 -19.23 11.45
CA TRP A 256 -1.35 -19.62 10.18
C TRP A 256 0.17 -19.46 10.19
N LEU A 257 0.69 -18.31 10.60
CA LEU A 257 2.13 -18.01 10.63
C LEU A 257 2.87 -18.92 11.63
N ALA A 258 2.25 -19.25 12.76
CA ALA A 258 2.81 -20.15 13.76
C ALA A 258 3.20 -21.52 13.17
N THR A 259 2.42 -22.04 12.23
CA THR A 259 2.68 -23.34 11.55
C THR A 259 3.78 -23.30 10.49
N ARG A 260 4.32 -22.12 10.14
CA ARG A 260 5.31 -21.98 9.08
C ARG A 260 6.74 -22.02 9.62
N ALA A 261 7.61 -22.77 8.96
CA ALA A 261 9.00 -22.93 9.38
C ALA A 261 9.88 -21.72 9.03
N ARG A 262 9.89 -21.30 7.76
CA ARG A 262 10.74 -20.20 7.26
C ARG A 262 10.06 -19.47 6.11
N GLY A 263 10.26 -18.16 6.02
CA GLY A 263 9.82 -17.31 4.92
C GLY A 263 10.97 -16.68 4.15
N ALA A 264 10.73 -15.48 3.61
CA ALA A 264 11.74 -14.66 2.94
C ALA A 264 12.91 -14.33 3.88
N ASP A 265 14.10 -14.15 3.30
CA ASP A 265 15.31 -13.89 4.09
C ASP A 265 15.29 -12.52 4.76
N ARG A 266 14.60 -11.55 4.16
CA ARG A 266 14.53 -10.16 4.64
C ARG A 266 13.08 -9.70 4.67
N VAL A 267 12.63 -9.19 5.81
CA VAL A 267 11.28 -8.62 5.91
C VAL A 267 11.35 -7.23 6.53
N TYR A 268 10.69 -6.28 5.89
CA TYR A 268 10.48 -4.94 6.41
C TYR A 268 9.07 -4.86 6.95
N VAL A 269 8.92 -4.53 8.23
CA VAL A 269 7.61 -4.36 8.87
C VAL A 269 7.42 -2.90 9.21
N ASP A 270 6.29 -2.35 8.83
CA ASP A 270 6.04 -0.92 8.92
C ASP A 270 4.64 -0.62 9.49
N MET A 271 4.53 0.45 10.28
CA MET A 271 3.28 0.92 10.89
C MET A 271 3.36 2.40 11.28
N GLY A 272 2.33 3.19 11.03
CA GLY A 272 2.17 4.57 11.52
C GLY A 272 1.56 4.64 12.92
N THR A 273 1.77 5.76 13.63
CA THR A 273 1.23 5.97 14.99
C THR A 273 -0.20 6.51 15.00
N HIS A 274 -0.81 6.83 13.85
CA HIS A 274 -2.19 7.31 13.72
C HIS A 274 -3.05 6.42 12.79
N GLU A 275 -3.05 5.10 13.00
CA GLU A 275 -3.75 4.15 12.13
C GLU A 275 -4.97 3.46 12.77
N GLY A 276 -5.26 3.78 14.03
CA GLY A 276 -6.44 3.31 14.76
C GLY A 276 -7.52 4.40 14.88
N ASP A 277 -8.64 4.04 15.50
CA ASP A 277 -9.75 4.99 15.73
C ASP A 277 -9.38 6.06 16.78
N ASP A 278 -8.40 5.74 17.65
CA ASP A 278 -7.82 6.62 18.66
C ASP A 278 -6.33 6.29 18.89
N VAL A 279 -5.68 7.10 19.73
CA VAL A 279 -4.25 6.94 20.05
C VAL A 279 -3.94 5.60 20.75
N ASP A 280 -4.86 5.03 21.53
CA ASP A 280 -4.64 3.78 22.25
C ASP A 280 -4.81 2.56 21.33
N ALA A 281 -5.83 2.58 20.47
CA ALA A 281 -6.01 1.64 19.38
C ALA A 281 -4.80 1.67 18.43
N SER A 282 -4.27 2.85 18.10
CA SER A 282 -3.06 2.97 17.28
C SER A 282 -1.83 2.38 17.96
N ARG A 283 -1.65 2.63 19.26
CA ARG A 283 -0.59 1.99 20.05
C ARG A 283 -0.71 0.46 20.04
N MET A 284 -1.93 -0.10 20.07
CA MET A 284 -2.14 -1.54 19.91
C MET A 284 -1.71 -2.04 18.52
N LEU A 285 -2.05 -1.31 17.44
CA LEU A 285 -1.63 -1.67 16.08
C LEU A 285 -0.11 -1.63 15.91
N VAL A 286 0.57 -0.62 16.47
CA VAL A 286 2.04 -0.56 16.52
C VAL A 286 2.60 -1.76 17.28
N ARG A 287 2.03 -2.12 18.43
CA ARG A 287 2.45 -3.34 19.17
C ARG A 287 2.28 -4.60 18.33
N HIS A 288 1.19 -4.75 17.59
CA HIS A 288 1.00 -5.90 16.70
C HIS A 288 2.03 -5.96 15.57
N ALA A 289 2.39 -4.81 14.97
CA ALA A 289 3.43 -4.75 13.95
C ALA A 289 4.82 -5.11 14.52
N LEU A 290 5.15 -4.65 15.72
CA LEU A 290 6.40 -5.02 16.39
C LEU A 290 6.42 -6.50 16.79
N ALA A 291 5.32 -7.04 17.32
CA ALA A 291 5.20 -8.46 17.62
C ALA A 291 5.31 -9.35 16.36
N LEU A 292 4.81 -8.87 15.22
CA LEU A 292 5.04 -9.51 13.94
C LEU A 292 6.53 -9.50 13.59
N ALA A 293 7.21 -8.36 13.74
CA ALA A 293 8.65 -8.27 13.49
C ALA A 293 9.47 -9.25 14.35
N ASP A 294 9.13 -9.39 15.63
CA ASP A 294 9.76 -10.37 16.54
C ASP A 294 9.49 -11.81 16.07
N THR A 295 8.23 -12.14 15.76
CA THR A 295 7.84 -13.47 15.26
C THR A 295 8.59 -13.85 13.98
N LEU A 296 8.79 -12.89 13.08
CA LEU A 296 9.52 -13.09 11.83
C LEU A 296 11.02 -13.28 12.06
N SER A 297 11.58 -12.57 13.04
CA SER A 297 12.98 -12.72 13.46
C SER A 297 13.23 -14.12 14.06
N ASP A 298 12.32 -14.60 14.91
CA ASP A 298 12.37 -15.96 15.48
C ASP A 298 12.28 -17.06 14.42
N LYS A 299 11.62 -16.79 13.30
CA LYS A 299 11.54 -17.67 12.13
C LYS A 299 12.74 -17.55 11.17
N GLY A 300 13.75 -16.78 11.55
CA GLY A 300 15.05 -16.68 10.87
C GLY A 300 15.12 -15.63 9.76
N SER A 301 14.13 -14.75 9.62
CA SER A 301 14.23 -13.59 8.72
C SER A 301 15.10 -12.51 9.35
N ARG A 302 15.92 -11.81 8.54
CA ARG A 302 16.50 -10.52 8.95
C ARG A 302 15.39 -9.48 8.86
N VAL A 303 14.95 -8.97 10.01
CA VAL A 303 13.83 -8.04 10.07
C VAL A 303 14.30 -6.60 10.31
N ARG A 304 13.64 -5.65 9.65
CA ARG A 304 13.71 -4.23 10.01
C ARG A 304 12.29 -3.73 10.27
N ALA A 305 12.05 -3.24 11.48
CA ALA A 305 10.82 -2.55 11.82
C ALA A 305 10.97 -1.03 11.64
N GLN A 306 9.95 -0.37 11.11
CA GLN A 306 9.84 1.09 11.11
C GLN A 306 8.48 1.51 11.70
N VAL A 307 8.53 2.49 12.60
CA VAL A 307 7.33 3.17 13.09
C VAL A 307 7.35 4.61 12.58
N GLY A 308 6.28 5.03 11.93
CA GLY A 308 6.08 6.38 11.42
C GLY A 308 5.36 7.26 12.43
N GLU A 309 6.07 8.18 13.08
CA GLU A 309 5.44 9.09 14.05
C GLU A 309 4.54 10.11 13.35
N GLY A 310 3.31 10.25 13.84
CA GLY A 310 2.29 11.12 13.26
C GLY A 310 1.68 10.61 11.95
N HIS A 311 2.10 9.43 11.48
CA HIS A 311 1.70 8.91 10.19
C HIS A 311 0.38 8.13 10.25
N TRP A 312 -0.47 8.37 9.26
CA TRP A 312 -1.81 7.79 9.11
C TRP A 312 -1.82 6.60 8.12
N HIS A 313 -2.99 5.97 7.95
CA HIS A 313 -3.18 4.82 7.07
C HIS A 313 -3.42 5.24 5.61
N ASP A 314 -2.45 5.93 5.02
CA ASP A 314 -2.58 6.53 3.67
C ASP A 314 -1.30 6.51 2.82
N GLU A 315 -1.46 6.85 1.55
CA GLU A 315 -0.41 6.91 0.53
C GLU A 315 0.66 7.96 0.82
N VAL A 316 0.33 9.05 1.52
CA VAL A 316 1.31 10.10 1.88
C VAL A 316 2.32 9.50 2.86
N ALA A 317 1.81 8.87 3.91
CA ALA A 317 2.57 8.20 4.94
C ALA A 317 3.43 7.07 4.38
N TRP A 318 2.87 6.22 3.52
CA TRP A 318 3.64 5.14 2.89
C TRP A 318 4.71 5.65 1.92
N ALA A 319 4.43 6.71 1.15
CA ALA A 319 5.42 7.34 0.27
C ALA A 319 6.65 7.86 1.05
N GLU A 320 6.44 8.39 2.25
CA GLU A 320 7.53 8.90 3.10
C GLU A 320 8.43 7.77 3.61
N ARG A 321 7.84 6.60 3.95
CA ARG A 321 8.57 5.47 4.55
C ARG A 321 9.16 4.52 3.51
N PHE A 322 8.59 4.44 2.31
CA PHE A 322 9.03 3.54 1.24
C PHE A 322 10.54 3.62 0.90
N PRO A 323 11.19 4.79 0.83
CA PRO A 323 12.63 4.88 0.55
C PRO A 323 13.52 4.14 1.57
N ALA A 324 13.09 3.97 2.82
CA ALA A 324 13.83 3.21 3.83
C ALA A 324 13.78 1.69 3.56
N PHE A 325 12.60 1.18 3.18
CA PHE A 325 12.46 -0.20 2.72
C PHE A 325 13.24 -0.45 1.43
N LEU A 326 13.14 0.42 0.43
CA LEU A 326 13.82 0.20 -0.86
C LEU A 326 15.35 0.12 -0.68
N ARG A 327 15.91 0.95 0.22
CA ARG A 327 17.33 0.84 0.62
C ARG A 327 17.65 -0.50 1.25
N PHE A 328 16.82 -0.94 2.19
CA PHE A 328 16.97 -2.23 2.88
C PHE A 328 16.89 -3.42 1.90
N PHE A 329 15.96 -3.40 0.95
CA PHE A 329 15.85 -4.41 -0.11
C PHE A 329 17.14 -4.49 -0.93
N LEU A 330 17.70 -3.34 -1.34
CA LEU A 330 18.89 -3.23 -2.18
C LEU A 330 20.21 -3.38 -1.41
N GLU A 331 20.22 -3.70 -0.11
CA GLU A 331 21.46 -3.97 0.63
C GLU A 331 22.21 -5.19 0.12
N THR A 332 21.50 -6.22 -0.37
CA THR A 332 22.11 -7.44 -0.91
C THR A 332 22.65 -7.31 -2.32
N CYS A 333 22.48 -6.14 -2.94
CA CYS A 333 23.02 -5.85 -4.27
C CYS A 333 24.43 -5.24 -4.21
N ARG A 334 25.05 -5.16 -3.02
CA ARG A 334 26.47 -4.85 -2.90
C ARG A 334 27.28 -6.07 -3.36
N ALA A 335 28.09 -5.86 -4.39
CA ALA A 335 29.02 -6.83 -4.95
C ALA A 335 30.04 -7.32 -3.90
#